data_AF-A0AAC9PQY0-F1
#
_entry.id   AF-A0AAC9PQY0-F1
#
_cell.length_a   1.000
_cell.length_b   1.000
_cell.length_c   1.000
_cell.angle_alpha   90.00
_cell.angle_beta   90.00
_cell.angle_gamma   90.00
#
_symmetry.space_group_name_H-M   'P 1'
#
loop_
_entity.id
_entity.type
_entity.pdbx_description
1 polymer ?
#
loop_
_entity_poly.entity_id
_entity_poly.type
_entity_poly.pdbx_seq_one_letter_code
_entity_poly.pdbx_strand_id
1 'polypeptide(L)'
;MTVGENGENGKNTATKNSTSRPGTRRASWDVLRAVAIALVVVQHATWGGPFLVPELEERPVFLSLQAGASILMIISGYFICQTLSSSGPRALLQNRLVRVIPPMVAAAVLTHVIVHLWGPESLERSFASLIGTILVYPPGLIEGISRTDGSYWTIPLQVTAFLVTALLWPRRWRHGLRLRMTLAIAAVVPVALELVKSAGPGPTLTRGIEIAETVGAGRVHLLAAGAALWLWGTHRSGNGVLTIVAAAIMTQFLTSSDVAGAVAMAVATVAIGAAARGPDWDHPVLRPVVWLAGISYGVYLVNHNIGYSVMYRLSEAGVPPMAQSAAMIVCSVMLGWLLTRLVEEPIARRFRYRRKKAAAPATIETNSSEAHRIDPHGTSIAHDTVESGARSDPATRLVESGTTAPAHTVSTTRDEAVDAGSRQAPETEALRQAGGRDYAAGPEDGCSEDELPSSERAARRADSEAALYR
;
A
#
# COMPACT_ATOMS: atom_id res chain seq x y z
N MET A 1 82.82 -16.55 1.68
CA MET A 1 82.65 -15.31 0.89
C MET A 1 81.35 -15.47 0.13
N THR A 2 80.37 -14.57 0.19
CA THR A 2 80.29 -13.27 0.89
C THR A 2 78.84 -12.98 1.31
N VAL A 3 78.65 -12.04 2.24
CA VAL A 3 77.33 -11.65 2.79
C VAL A 3 76.63 -10.63 1.87
N GLY A 4 75.30 -10.60 1.88
CA GLY A 4 74.48 -9.54 1.26
C GLY A 4 73.03 -9.60 1.76
N GLU A 5 72.57 -8.54 2.41
CA GLU A 5 71.26 -8.43 3.07
C GLU A 5 70.35 -7.39 2.37
N ASN A 6 69.14 -7.16 2.91
CA ASN A 6 68.06 -6.29 2.39
C ASN A 6 67.30 -6.87 1.16
N GLY A 7 65.97 -6.85 1.05
CA GLY A 7 64.92 -6.45 2.00
C GLY A 7 64.23 -5.13 1.66
N GLU A 8 63.03 -5.19 1.03
CA GLU A 8 61.94 -4.22 1.25
C GLU A 8 60.59 -4.61 0.60
N ASN A 9 59.50 -4.20 1.25
CA ASN A 9 58.19 -3.83 0.69
C ASN A 9 57.46 -4.76 -0.30
N GLY A 10 56.69 -5.70 0.27
CA GLY A 10 55.55 -6.29 -0.43
C GLY A 10 54.50 -5.23 -0.80
N LYS A 11 54.25 -5.04 -2.08
CA LYS A 11 53.22 -4.11 -2.57
C LYS A 11 51.82 -4.66 -2.29
N ASN A 12 51.24 -4.21 -1.18
CA ASN A 12 49.80 -4.33 -0.93
C ASN A 12 49.03 -3.75 -2.13
N THR A 13 48.45 -4.61 -2.95
CA THR A 13 47.53 -4.22 -4.03
C THR A 13 46.24 -3.71 -3.39
N ALA A 14 46.23 -2.42 -3.06
CA ALA A 14 45.08 -1.75 -2.45
C ALA A 14 43.87 -1.91 -3.38
N THR A 15 43.01 -2.87 -3.04
CA THR A 15 41.70 -3.02 -3.67
C THR A 15 40.98 -1.68 -3.54
N LYS A 16 40.68 -1.06 -4.68
CA LYS A 16 39.93 0.21 -4.70
C LYS A 16 38.57 -0.06 -4.05
N ASN A 17 38.44 0.28 -2.77
CA ASN A 17 37.19 0.26 -2.04
C ASN A 17 36.21 1.14 -2.80
N SER A 18 35.35 0.51 -3.60
CA SER A 18 34.34 1.18 -4.40
C SER A 18 33.35 1.81 -3.42
N THR A 19 33.55 3.10 -3.13
CA THR A 19 32.73 3.86 -2.18
C THR A 19 31.28 3.73 -2.59
N SER A 20 30.52 2.92 -1.85
CA SER A 20 29.18 2.52 -2.22
C SER A 20 28.28 3.76 -2.25
N ARG A 21 27.91 4.19 -3.46
CA ARG A 21 27.00 5.32 -3.65
C ARG A 21 25.74 5.08 -2.83
N PRO A 22 25.20 6.11 -2.14
CA PRO A 22 23.96 5.98 -1.40
C PRO A 22 22.88 5.43 -2.34
N GLY A 23 22.25 4.32 -1.93
CA GLY A 23 21.70 3.30 -2.83
C GLY A 23 20.97 3.83 -4.07
N THR A 24 21.39 3.35 -5.24
CA THR A 24 20.79 3.68 -6.53
C THR A 24 19.29 3.33 -6.55
N ARG A 25 18.49 4.22 -7.16
CA ARG A 25 17.08 3.97 -7.46
C ARG A 25 17.03 2.78 -8.43
N ARG A 26 16.36 1.70 -8.03
CA ARG A 26 16.23 0.47 -8.83
C ARG A 26 15.15 0.63 -9.90
N ALA A 27 15.50 0.40 -11.16
CA ALA A 27 14.60 0.55 -12.32
C ALA A 27 13.42 -0.42 -12.27
N SER A 28 13.59 -1.63 -11.74
CA SER A 28 12.54 -2.65 -11.60
C SER A 28 11.30 -2.15 -10.84
N TRP A 29 11.51 -1.44 -9.73
CA TRP A 29 10.43 -0.85 -8.93
C TRP A 29 9.73 0.31 -9.62
N ASP A 30 10.43 1.00 -10.52
CA ASP A 30 9.84 2.08 -11.31
C ASP A 30 9.01 1.52 -12.46
N VAL A 31 9.51 0.51 -13.18
CA VAL A 31 8.76 -0.23 -14.21
C VAL A 31 7.45 -0.79 -13.65
N LEU A 32 7.50 -1.47 -12.49
CA LEU A 32 6.30 -2.00 -11.83
C LEU A 32 5.26 -0.90 -11.50
N ARG A 33 5.71 0.29 -11.10
CA ARG A 33 4.81 1.43 -10.81
C ARG A 33 4.26 2.09 -12.08
N ALA A 34 5.07 2.17 -13.14
CA ALA A 34 4.68 2.71 -14.42
C ALA A 34 3.64 1.83 -15.13
N VAL A 35 3.83 0.51 -15.10
CA VAL A 35 2.82 -0.46 -15.56
C VAL A 35 1.54 -0.33 -14.74
N ALA A 36 1.65 -0.27 -13.39
CA ALA A 36 0.48 -0.16 -12.53
C ALA A 36 -0.34 1.12 -12.75
N ILE A 37 0.30 2.30 -12.96
CA ILE A 37 -0.42 3.53 -13.31
C ILE A 37 -0.98 3.49 -14.73
N ALA A 38 -0.26 2.90 -15.69
CA ALA A 38 -0.75 2.76 -17.06
C ALA A 38 -2.02 1.90 -17.12
N LEU A 39 -2.11 0.82 -16.32
CA LEU A 39 -3.32 0.02 -16.20
C LEU A 39 -4.50 0.84 -15.66
N VAL A 40 -4.33 1.63 -14.59
CA VAL A 40 -5.38 2.53 -14.07
C VAL A 40 -5.83 3.52 -15.13
N VAL A 41 -4.88 4.25 -15.73
CA VAL A 41 -5.19 5.34 -16.67
C VAL A 41 -5.86 4.81 -17.94
N VAL A 42 -5.44 3.66 -18.48
CA VAL A 42 -6.09 3.05 -19.66
C VAL A 42 -7.45 2.46 -19.32
N GLN A 43 -7.63 1.88 -18.12
CA GLN A 43 -8.92 1.35 -17.69
C GLN A 43 -9.96 2.46 -17.45
N HIS A 44 -9.57 3.57 -16.80
CA HIS A 44 -10.39 4.78 -16.75
C HIS A 44 -10.67 5.35 -18.16
N ALA A 45 -9.63 5.46 -19.02
CA ALA A 45 -9.77 6.04 -20.35
C ALA A 45 -10.72 5.27 -21.30
N THR A 46 -10.92 3.97 -21.08
CA THR A 46 -11.61 3.10 -22.04
C THR A 46 -12.82 2.34 -21.51
N TRP A 47 -12.96 2.20 -20.19
CA TRP A 47 -14.10 1.54 -19.56
C TRP A 47 -14.71 2.39 -18.42
N GLY A 48 -13.88 2.90 -17.50
CA GLY A 48 -14.35 3.66 -16.34
C GLY A 48 -15.02 5.00 -16.67
N GLY A 49 -14.61 5.66 -17.77
CA GLY A 49 -15.25 6.88 -18.27
C GLY A 49 -16.68 6.63 -18.76
N PRO A 50 -16.89 5.80 -19.82
CA PRO A 50 -18.23 5.41 -20.27
C PRO A 50 -19.12 4.79 -19.18
N PHE A 51 -18.54 4.08 -18.21
CA PHE A 51 -19.30 3.52 -17.08
C PHE A 51 -19.85 4.58 -16.10
N LEU A 52 -19.20 5.75 -15.98
CA LEU A 52 -19.60 6.81 -15.03
C LEU A 52 -20.18 8.07 -15.70
N VAL A 53 -20.10 8.18 -17.02
CA VAL A 53 -20.62 9.30 -17.82
C VAL A 53 -21.37 8.71 -19.02
N PRO A 54 -22.68 8.44 -18.91
CA PRO A 54 -23.50 7.81 -19.96
C PRO A 54 -23.48 8.54 -21.31
N GLU A 55 -23.10 9.81 -21.33
CA GLU A 55 -22.93 10.65 -22.53
C GLU A 55 -21.66 10.30 -23.35
N LEU A 56 -20.85 9.33 -22.88
CA LEU A 56 -19.66 8.84 -23.57
C LEU A 56 -19.93 7.47 -24.22
N GLU A 57 -19.91 7.43 -25.55
CA GLU A 57 -20.03 6.19 -26.33
C GLU A 57 -19.04 5.10 -25.86
N GLU A 58 -19.46 3.83 -25.94
CA GLU A 58 -18.57 2.68 -25.67
C GLU A 58 -17.31 2.71 -26.53
N ARG A 59 -16.19 2.20 -26.00
CA ARG A 59 -14.93 2.17 -26.74
C ARG A 59 -14.78 0.84 -27.49
N PRO A 60 -14.48 0.85 -28.80
CA PRO A 60 -14.31 -0.39 -29.59
C PRO A 60 -13.08 -1.21 -29.16
N VAL A 61 -12.19 -0.63 -28.36
CA VAL A 61 -11.13 -1.33 -27.62
C VAL A 61 -11.17 -0.82 -26.19
N PHE A 62 -11.47 -1.70 -25.23
CA PHE A 62 -11.55 -1.35 -23.81
C PHE A 62 -10.75 -2.30 -22.91
N LEU A 63 -10.43 -1.82 -21.71
CA LEU A 63 -9.75 -2.56 -20.67
C LEU A 63 -10.51 -2.34 -19.34
N SER A 64 -11.27 -3.32 -18.87
CA SER A 64 -11.99 -3.24 -17.58
C SER A 64 -11.12 -3.53 -16.35
N LEU A 65 -9.86 -3.94 -16.56
CA LEU A 65 -8.95 -4.55 -15.58
C LEU A 65 -8.60 -3.66 -14.36
N GLN A 66 -9.18 -3.93 -13.20
CA GLN A 66 -9.04 -3.15 -11.96
C GLN A 66 -7.74 -3.41 -11.16
N ALA A 67 -6.72 -4.02 -11.78
CA ALA A 67 -5.51 -4.46 -11.07
C ALA A 67 -4.57 -3.31 -10.62
N GLY A 68 -4.54 -2.19 -11.35
CA GLY A 68 -3.47 -1.18 -11.23
C GLY A 68 -3.35 -0.54 -9.84
N ALA A 69 -4.47 -0.14 -9.24
CA ALA A 69 -4.49 0.41 -7.87
C ALA A 69 -4.01 -0.62 -6.83
N SER A 70 -4.44 -1.88 -6.98
CA SER A 70 -4.05 -2.97 -6.08
C SER A 70 -2.54 -3.27 -6.14
N ILE A 71 -1.95 -3.21 -7.32
CA ILE A 71 -0.49 -3.36 -7.52
C ILE A 71 0.27 -2.22 -6.82
N LEU A 72 -0.20 -0.97 -6.94
CA LEU A 72 0.39 0.18 -6.24
C LEU A 72 0.32 0.03 -4.71
N MET A 73 -0.75 -0.57 -4.18
CA MET A 73 -0.91 -0.86 -2.75
C MET A 73 0.08 -1.93 -2.25
N ILE A 74 0.30 -3.01 -2.99
CA ILE A 74 1.31 -4.04 -2.65
C ILE A 74 2.72 -3.42 -2.63
N ILE A 75 3.05 -2.59 -3.63
CA ILE A 75 4.31 -1.84 -3.68
C ILE A 75 4.41 -0.88 -2.48
N SER A 76 3.31 -0.23 -2.08
CA SER A 76 3.28 0.64 -0.89
C SER A 76 3.61 -0.14 0.38
N GLY A 77 2.99 -1.31 0.60
CA GLY A 77 3.25 -2.19 1.75
C GLY A 77 4.73 -2.57 1.90
N TYR A 78 5.37 -2.97 0.80
CA TYR A 78 6.81 -3.29 0.76
C TYR A 78 7.66 -2.08 1.21
N PHE A 79 7.41 -0.91 0.63
CA PHE A 79 8.19 0.29 0.92
C PHE A 79 7.88 0.91 2.28
N ILE A 80 6.70 0.67 2.88
CA ILE A 80 6.40 1.04 4.28
C ILE A 80 7.36 0.30 5.21
N CYS A 81 7.43 -1.03 5.10
CA CYS A 81 8.29 -1.85 5.95
C CYS A 81 9.79 -1.52 5.78
N GLN A 82 10.23 -1.28 4.55
CA GLN A 82 11.60 -0.81 4.28
C GLN A 82 11.88 0.53 4.99
N THR A 83 11.01 1.52 4.85
CA THR A 83 11.18 2.86 5.44
C THR A 83 11.20 2.79 6.97
N LEU A 84 10.30 2.01 7.57
CA LEU A 84 10.25 1.80 9.02
C LEU A 84 11.55 1.19 9.54
N SER A 85 12.07 0.15 8.87
CA SER A 85 13.30 -0.49 9.33
C SER A 85 14.57 0.32 9.08
N SER A 86 14.64 1.16 8.06
CA SER A 86 15.85 1.98 7.78
C SER A 86 15.88 3.28 8.59
N SER A 87 14.70 3.88 8.81
CA SER A 87 14.57 5.30 9.14
C SER A 87 13.56 5.59 10.26
N GLY A 88 12.71 4.63 10.62
CA GLY A 88 11.76 4.74 11.73
C GLY A 88 10.45 5.47 11.41
N PRO A 89 9.51 5.51 12.38
CA PRO A 89 8.11 5.90 12.14
C PRO A 89 7.95 7.38 11.82
N ARG A 90 8.72 8.27 12.47
CA ARG A 90 8.72 9.70 12.14
C ARG A 90 9.18 9.97 10.71
N ALA A 91 10.16 9.19 10.21
CA ALA A 91 10.63 9.31 8.83
C ALA A 91 9.65 8.69 7.82
N LEU A 92 8.89 7.65 8.21
CA LEU A 92 7.75 7.18 7.42
C LEU A 92 6.72 8.29 7.27
N LEU A 93 6.12 8.75 8.38
CA LEU A 93 5.05 9.74 8.35
C LEU A 93 5.47 11.01 7.61
N GLN A 94 6.62 11.60 7.97
CA GLN A 94 7.06 12.85 7.34
C GLN A 94 7.32 12.69 5.84
N ASN A 95 8.00 11.63 5.37
CA ASN A 95 8.28 11.48 3.94
C ASN A 95 7.06 10.99 3.12
N ARG A 96 6.06 10.36 3.75
CA ARG A 96 4.82 9.93 3.07
C ARG A 96 3.81 11.07 2.99
N LEU A 97 3.47 11.70 4.11
CA LEU A 97 2.42 12.72 4.16
C LEU A 97 2.80 13.98 3.36
N VAL A 98 4.07 14.41 3.42
CA VAL A 98 4.61 15.52 2.59
C VAL A 98 4.56 15.22 1.09
N ARG A 99 4.60 13.94 0.70
CA ARG A 99 4.47 13.50 -0.70
C ARG A 99 3.02 13.39 -1.14
N VAL A 100 2.15 12.87 -0.28
CA VAL A 100 0.76 12.51 -0.61
C VAL A 100 -0.19 13.71 -0.51
N ILE A 101 -0.23 14.40 0.64
CA ILE A 101 -1.28 15.37 0.92
C ILE A 101 -1.17 16.64 0.05
N PRO A 102 -0.02 17.31 -0.10
CA PRO A 102 0.02 18.58 -0.82
C PRO A 102 -0.36 18.50 -2.30
N PRO A 103 0.10 17.49 -3.09
CA PRO A 103 -0.39 17.30 -4.45
C PRO A 103 -1.86 16.90 -4.50
N MET A 104 -2.35 16.09 -3.54
CA MET A 104 -3.77 15.72 -3.46
C MET A 104 -4.66 16.95 -3.22
N VAL A 105 -4.28 17.87 -2.32
CA VAL A 105 -5.04 19.10 -2.07
C VAL A 105 -5.10 19.98 -3.33
N ALA A 106 -3.96 20.16 -4.02
CA ALA A 106 -3.91 20.93 -5.26
C ALA A 106 -4.73 20.26 -6.38
N ALA A 107 -4.68 18.94 -6.51
CA ALA A 107 -5.48 18.18 -7.48
C ALA A 107 -6.97 18.21 -7.14
N ALA A 108 -7.38 18.05 -5.87
CA ALA A 108 -8.77 18.10 -5.46
C ALA A 108 -9.40 19.47 -5.74
N VAL A 109 -8.69 20.57 -5.46
CA VAL A 109 -9.15 21.92 -5.83
C VAL A 109 -9.25 22.06 -7.35
N LEU A 110 -8.25 21.57 -8.11
CA LEU A 110 -8.27 21.63 -9.57
C LEU A 110 -9.43 20.81 -10.17
N THR A 111 -9.69 19.59 -9.67
CA THR A 111 -10.82 18.75 -10.07
C THR A 111 -12.13 19.45 -9.75
N HIS A 112 -12.31 19.98 -8.54
CA HIS A 112 -13.53 20.69 -8.16
C HIS A 112 -13.81 21.88 -9.11
N VAL A 113 -12.79 22.69 -9.43
CA VAL A 113 -12.92 23.82 -10.36
C VAL A 113 -13.20 23.37 -11.80
N ILE A 114 -12.46 22.37 -12.32
CA ILE A 114 -12.64 21.90 -13.70
C ILE A 114 -14.02 21.25 -13.89
N VAL A 115 -14.51 20.49 -12.92
CA VAL A 115 -15.79 19.78 -13.05
C VAL A 115 -16.98 20.76 -13.02
N HIS A 116 -17.01 21.76 -12.13
CA HIS A 116 -18.10 22.77 -12.09
C HIS A 116 -18.02 23.83 -13.21
N LEU A 117 -16.97 23.84 -14.04
CA LEU A 117 -16.86 24.73 -15.20
C LEU A 117 -17.03 23.99 -16.53
N TRP A 118 -16.55 22.74 -16.62
CA TRP A 118 -16.42 21.98 -17.86
C TRP A 118 -16.72 20.48 -17.72
N GLY A 119 -17.12 19.98 -16.56
CA GLY A 119 -17.57 18.60 -16.41
C GLY A 119 -19.01 18.36 -16.90
N PRO A 120 -19.43 17.09 -16.95
CA PRO A 120 -20.84 16.69 -16.89
C PRO A 120 -21.35 16.76 -15.44
N GLU A 121 -22.65 17.02 -15.28
CA GLU A 121 -23.28 17.13 -13.95
C GLU A 121 -23.14 15.86 -13.10
N SER A 122 -23.07 14.69 -13.73
CA SER A 122 -22.87 13.38 -13.10
C SER A 122 -21.63 13.31 -12.18
N LEU A 123 -20.58 14.07 -12.51
CA LEU A 123 -19.32 14.10 -11.77
C LEU A 123 -19.23 15.23 -10.73
N GLU A 124 -20.20 16.14 -10.65
CA GLU A 124 -20.19 17.24 -9.68
C GLU A 124 -20.29 16.76 -8.23
N ARG A 125 -19.60 17.48 -7.33
CA ARG A 125 -19.46 17.13 -5.91
C ARG A 125 -19.40 18.38 -5.03
N SER A 126 -20.20 18.40 -3.97
CA SER A 126 -20.35 19.51 -3.03
C SER A 126 -19.03 20.06 -2.48
N PHE A 127 -19.01 21.33 -2.11
CA PHE A 127 -17.86 21.95 -1.44
C PHE A 127 -17.50 21.21 -0.13
N ALA A 128 -18.48 20.63 0.57
CA ALA A 128 -18.24 19.76 1.73
C ALA A 128 -17.41 18.51 1.36
N SER A 129 -17.63 17.92 0.18
CA SER A 129 -16.82 16.80 -0.35
C SER A 129 -15.38 17.23 -0.70
N LEU A 130 -15.17 18.48 -1.11
CA LEU A 130 -13.82 19.06 -1.26
C LEU A 130 -13.10 19.19 0.09
N ILE A 131 -13.77 19.76 1.10
CA ILE A 131 -13.19 19.88 2.46
C ILE A 131 -12.92 18.50 3.07
N GLY A 132 -13.85 17.54 2.93
CA GLY A 132 -13.65 16.15 3.36
C GLY A 132 -12.44 15.50 2.68
N THR A 133 -12.29 15.67 1.37
CA THR A 133 -11.14 15.17 0.61
C THR A 133 -9.82 15.80 1.08
N ILE A 134 -9.78 17.12 1.29
CA ILE A 134 -8.60 17.85 1.80
C ILE A 134 -8.19 17.36 3.19
N LEU A 135 -9.15 17.03 4.06
CA LEU A 135 -8.92 16.47 5.39
C LEU A 135 -8.59 14.96 5.39
N VAL A 136 -8.57 14.31 4.21
CA VAL A 136 -8.44 12.85 4.05
C VAL A 136 -9.52 12.09 4.84
N TYR A 137 -10.74 12.61 4.81
CA TYR A 137 -11.89 12.07 5.51
C TYR A 137 -12.37 10.76 4.86
N PRO A 138 -12.56 9.66 5.62
CA PRO A 138 -13.23 8.46 5.12
C PRO A 138 -14.72 8.77 4.86
N PRO A 139 -15.23 8.63 3.62
CA PRO A 139 -16.64 8.87 3.33
C PRO A 139 -17.54 7.81 3.99
N GLY A 140 -18.85 8.09 4.09
CA GLY A 140 -19.83 7.24 4.77
C GLY A 140 -19.90 7.44 6.30
N LEU A 141 -18.86 8.02 6.91
CA LEU A 141 -18.89 8.46 8.31
C LEU A 141 -19.90 9.59 8.56
N ILE A 142 -20.10 10.48 7.58
CA ILE A 142 -21.16 11.49 7.53
C ILE A 142 -21.85 11.39 6.16
N GLU A 143 -23.17 11.37 6.16
CA GLU A 143 -24.00 11.36 4.94
C GLU A 143 -23.86 12.69 4.16
N GLY A 144 -23.85 12.60 2.83
CA GLY A 144 -23.63 13.76 1.94
C GLY A 144 -22.17 14.23 1.79
N ILE A 145 -21.22 13.68 2.55
CA ILE A 145 -19.77 13.93 2.35
C ILE A 145 -19.15 12.75 1.59
N SER A 146 -19.00 12.92 0.28
CA SER A 146 -18.28 12.00 -0.60
C SER A 146 -16.86 12.52 -0.91
N ARG A 147 -16.15 11.86 -1.82
CA ARG A 147 -14.87 12.31 -2.37
C ARG A 147 -15.11 13.30 -3.53
N THR A 148 -14.15 14.21 -3.75
CA THR A 148 -14.14 15.10 -4.93
C THR A 148 -13.89 14.34 -6.24
N ASP A 149 -13.16 13.22 -6.15
CA ASP A 149 -12.81 12.36 -7.27
C ASP A 149 -12.81 10.91 -6.77
N GLY A 150 -13.42 9.99 -7.54
CA GLY A 150 -13.56 8.60 -7.13
C GLY A 150 -12.22 7.87 -6.98
N SER A 151 -11.23 8.20 -7.81
CA SER A 151 -9.89 7.58 -7.76
C SER A 151 -9.16 7.83 -6.45
N TYR A 152 -9.56 8.82 -5.65
CA TYR A 152 -8.97 9.13 -4.36
C TYR A 152 -9.29 8.09 -3.26
N TRP A 153 -10.06 7.03 -3.55
CA TRP A 153 -10.40 5.97 -2.59
C TRP A 153 -9.18 5.31 -1.92
N THR A 154 -8.04 5.21 -2.60
CA THR A 154 -6.82 4.64 -2.00
C THR A 154 -6.14 5.55 -0.97
N ILE A 155 -6.48 6.84 -0.88
CA ILE A 155 -5.70 7.81 -0.10
C ILE A 155 -5.97 7.71 1.41
N PRO A 156 -7.23 7.65 1.91
CA PRO A 156 -7.50 7.37 3.32
C PRO A 156 -6.90 6.03 3.77
N LEU A 157 -7.02 5.02 2.91
CA LEU A 157 -6.39 3.70 3.04
C LEU A 157 -4.87 3.78 3.27
N GLN A 158 -4.15 4.54 2.43
CA GLN A 158 -2.71 4.74 2.56
C GLN A 158 -2.34 5.56 3.80
N VAL A 159 -3.07 6.63 4.11
CA VAL A 159 -2.79 7.48 5.28
C VAL A 159 -3.03 6.71 6.59
N THR A 160 -4.14 5.98 6.71
CA THR A 160 -4.40 5.06 7.83
C THR A 160 -3.29 4.01 7.93
N ALA A 161 -2.87 3.40 6.82
CA ALA A 161 -1.76 2.44 6.84
C ALA A 161 -0.45 3.07 7.35
N PHE A 162 -0.11 4.30 6.96
CA PHE A 162 1.07 4.98 7.48
C PHE A 162 0.95 5.29 8.98
N LEU A 163 -0.21 5.76 9.44
CA LEU A 163 -0.49 6.09 10.85
C LEU A 163 -0.48 4.85 11.74
N VAL A 164 -1.24 3.82 11.38
CA VAL A 164 -1.35 2.56 12.13
C VAL A 164 0.00 1.84 12.18
N THR A 165 0.73 1.71 11.06
CA THR A 165 2.05 1.08 11.10
C THR A 165 3.07 1.89 11.90
N ALA A 166 3.02 3.23 11.85
CA ALA A 166 3.86 4.09 12.70
C ALA A 166 3.52 3.98 14.19
N LEU A 167 2.24 3.84 14.56
CA LEU A 167 1.75 3.69 15.93
C LEU A 167 1.99 2.28 16.51
N LEU A 168 1.93 1.25 15.67
CA LEU A 168 2.29 -0.12 16.06
C LEU A 168 3.82 -0.30 16.16
N TRP A 169 4.60 0.48 15.40
CA TRP A 169 6.06 0.31 15.34
C TRP A 169 6.79 0.36 16.69
N PRO A 170 6.45 1.19 17.70
CA PRO A 170 7.07 1.14 19.02
C PRO A 170 6.90 -0.18 19.79
N ARG A 171 5.89 -1.01 19.48
CA ARG A 171 5.44 -2.13 20.32
C ARG A 171 6.27 -3.41 20.11
N ARG A 172 6.19 -4.35 21.06
CA ARG A 172 6.86 -5.69 21.05
C ARG A 172 6.34 -6.67 19.97
N TRP A 173 5.75 -6.16 18.89
CA TRP A 173 5.15 -6.94 17.78
C TRP A 173 6.05 -6.95 16.52
N ARG A 174 7.19 -6.24 16.54
CA ARG A 174 8.17 -6.11 15.44
C ARG A 174 8.78 -7.41 14.91
N HIS A 175 8.75 -8.50 15.67
CA HIS A 175 9.68 -9.63 15.48
C HIS A 175 9.00 -11.00 15.64
N GLY A 176 9.59 -12.00 14.98
CA GLY A 176 9.22 -13.41 15.11
C GLY A 176 7.77 -13.71 14.74
N LEU A 177 7.16 -14.63 15.48
CA LEU A 177 5.81 -15.13 15.23
C LEU A 177 4.74 -14.04 15.27
N ARG A 178 4.86 -13.04 16.16
CA ARG A 178 3.84 -11.97 16.31
C ARG A 178 3.64 -11.18 15.02
N LEU A 179 4.73 -10.77 14.37
CA LEU A 179 4.64 -10.07 13.09
C LEU A 179 4.00 -10.93 12.00
N ARG A 180 4.34 -12.24 11.95
CA ARG A 180 3.72 -13.18 11.01
C ARG A 180 2.22 -13.33 11.26
N MET A 181 1.79 -13.44 12.52
CA MET A 181 0.36 -13.50 12.87
C MET A 181 -0.38 -12.21 12.51
N THR A 182 0.17 -11.03 12.81
CA THR A 182 -0.45 -9.74 12.41
C THR A 182 -0.61 -9.64 10.90
N LEU A 183 0.40 -10.08 10.12
CA LEU A 183 0.32 -10.07 8.66
C LEU A 183 -0.62 -11.17 8.10
N ALA A 184 -0.69 -12.34 8.72
CA ALA A 184 -1.61 -13.41 8.33
C ALA A 184 -3.07 -13.02 8.60
N ILE A 185 -3.36 -12.41 9.75
CA ILE A 185 -4.68 -11.83 10.07
C ILE A 185 -5.02 -10.76 9.03
N ALA A 186 -4.11 -9.82 8.76
CA ALA A 186 -4.32 -8.79 7.74
C ALA A 186 -4.51 -9.36 6.32
N ALA A 187 -3.97 -10.54 6.00
CA ALA A 187 -4.21 -11.19 4.71
C ALA A 187 -5.64 -11.75 4.56
N VAL A 188 -6.34 -12.10 5.66
CA VAL A 188 -7.67 -12.74 5.63
C VAL A 188 -8.82 -11.87 6.15
N VAL A 189 -8.53 -10.72 6.78
CA VAL A 189 -9.55 -9.77 7.27
C VAL A 189 -10.64 -9.43 6.24
N PRO A 190 -10.34 -9.14 4.95
CA PRO A 190 -11.40 -8.85 3.97
C PRO A 190 -12.39 -10.01 3.78
N VAL A 191 -11.91 -11.26 3.74
CA VAL A 191 -12.78 -12.45 3.65
C VAL A 191 -13.66 -12.56 4.90
N ALA A 192 -13.12 -12.27 6.08
CA ALA A 192 -13.89 -12.28 7.32
C ALA A 192 -14.97 -11.17 7.34
N LEU A 193 -14.69 -9.98 6.81
CA LEU A 193 -15.70 -8.92 6.66
C LEU A 193 -16.80 -9.32 5.69
N GLU A 194 -16.44 -9.85 4.52
CA GLU A 194 -17.41 -10.24 3.49
C GLU A 194 -18.28 -11.42 3.93
N LEU A 195 -17.71 -12.41 4.64
CA LEU A 195 -18.49 -13.47 5.29
C LEU A 195 -19.48 -12.91 6.31
N VAL A 196 -19.08 -11.95 7.16
CA VAL A 196 -20.00 -11.33 8.12
C VAL A 196 -21.10 -10.51 7.41
N LYS A 197 -20.82 -9.81 6.30
CA LYS A 197 -21.86 -9.17 5.47
C LYS A 197 -22.84 -10.18 4.89
N SER A 198 -22.34 -11.28 4.32
CA SER A 198 -23.16 -12.32 3.67
C SER A 198 -24.13 -13.02 4.62
N ALA A 199 -23.86 -12.98 5.93
CA ALA A 199 -24.74 -13.49 6.98
C ALA A 199 -25.94 -12.59 7.32
N GLY A 200 -26.11 -11.44 6.64
CA GLY A 200 -27.20 -10.49 6.89
C GLY A 200 -27.14 -9.81 8.27
N PRO A 201 -26.03 -9.12 8.62
CA PRO A 201 -25.86 -8.52 9.94
C PRO A 201 -26.80 -7.32 10.12
N GLY A 202 -27.19 -7.05 11.37
CA GLY A 202 -28.04 -5.90 11.69
C GLY A 202 -27.37 -4.55 11.35
N PRO A 203 -28.14 -3.49 11.03
CA PRO A 203 -27.62 -2.26 10.39
C PRO A 203 -26.41 -1.61 11.07
N THR A 204 -26.36 -1.62 12.40
CA THR A 204 -25.23 -1.09 13.20
C THR A 204 -23.91 -1.80 12.90
N LEU A 205 -23.95 -3.12 12.66
CA LEU A 205 -22.76 -3.92 12.33
C LEU A 205 -22.38 -3.75 10.86
N THR A 206 -23.36 -3.67 9.95
CA THR A 206 -23.13 -3.34 8.52
C THR A 206 -22.38 -2.02 8.38
N ARG A 207 -22.89 -0.95 9.03
CA ARG A 207 -22.23 0.37 9.04
C ARG A 207 -20.86 0.34 9.73
N GLY A 208 -20.69 -0.52 10.74
CA GLY A 208 -19.38 -0.78 11.37
C GLY A 208 -18.36 -1.41 10.40
N ILE A 209 -18.81 -2.30 9.51
CA ILE A 209 -17.98 -2.93 8.47
C ILE A 209 -17.65 -1.92 7.36
N GLU A 210 -18.63 -1.15 6.88
CA GLU A 210 -18.40 -0.07 5.89
C GLU A 210 -17.34 0.92 6.38
N ILE A 211 -17.44 1.37 7.63
CA ILE A 211 -16.44 2.24 8.27
C ILE A 211 -15.07 1.54 8.34
N ALA A 212 -15.03 0.25 8.69
CA ALA A 212 -13.78 -0.51 8.69
C ALA A 212 -13.15 -0.59 7.28
N GLU A 213 -13.96 -0.72 6.22
CA GLU A 213 -13.51 -0.78 4.84
C GLU A 213 -13.01 0.58 4.32
N THR A 214 -13.69 1.69 4.64
CA THR A 214 -13.26 3.03 4.20
C THR A 214 -11.98 3.52 4.91
N VAL A 215 -11.72 3.09 6.15
CA VAL A 215 -10.39 3.27 6.79
C VAL A 215 -9.35 2.25 6.32
N GLY A 216 -9.78 1.12 5.74
CA GLY A 216 -8.95 0.28 4.87
C GLY A 216 -8.90 -1.22 5.13
N ALA A 217 -9.71 -1.76 6.03
CA ALA A 217 -9.70 -3.18 6.37
C ALA A 217 -10.00 -4.09 5.15
N GLY A 218 -10.95 -3.72 4.29
CA GLY A 218 -11.31 -4.47 3.08
C GLY A 218 -10.22 -4.54 1.99
N ARG A 219 -9.12 -3.80 2.12
CA ARG A 219 -7.97 -3.84 1.18
C ARG A 219 -6.62 -4.04 1.89
N VAL A 220 -6.63 -4.42 3.17
CA VAL A 220 -5.40 -4.55 3.99
C VAL A 220 -4.54 -5.77 3.63
N HIS A 221 -5.12 -6.76 2.94
CA HIS A 221 -4.41 -7.93 2.40
C HIS A 221 -3.31 -7.55 1.40
N LEU A 222 -3.55 -6.52 0.57
CA LEU A 222 -2.58 -6.01 -0.40
C LEU A 222 -1.33 -5.46 0.30
N LEU A 223 -1.53 -4.70 1.39
CA LEU A 223 -0.46 -4.19 2.23
C LEU A 223 0.28 -5.33 2.95
N ALA A 224 -0.45 -6.36 3.40
CA ALA A 224 0.12 -7.54 4.02
C ALA A 224 1.00 -8.36 3.05
N ALA A 225 0.57 -8.53 1.80
CA ALA A 225 1.37 -9.15 0.73
C ALA A 225 2.68 -8.38 0.48
N GLY A 226 2.61 -7.04 0.39
CA GLY A 226 3.78 -6.18 0.24
C GLY A 226 4.78 -6.32 1.41
N ALA A 227 4.27 -6.33 2.65
CA ALA A 227 5.07 -6.53 3.85
C ALA A 227 5.68 -7.94 3.94
N ALA A 228 4.95 -8.98 3.52
CA ALA A 228 5.41 -10.35 3.45
C ALA A 228 6.52 -10.52 2.39
N LEU A 229 6.36 -9.93 1.20
CA LEU A 229 7.39 -9.90 0.15
C LEU A 229 8.63 -9.10 0.59
N TRP A 230 8.49 -8.07 1.43
CA TRP A 230 9.63 -7.39 2.02
C TRP A 230 10.39 -8.25 3.05
N LEU A 231 9.67 -8.94 3.95
CA LEU A 231 10.28 -9.89 4.90
C LEU A 231 11.00 -11.04 4.17
N TRP A 232 10.39 -11.52 3.09
CA TRP A 232 10.95 -12.54 2.22
C TRP A 232 12.21 -12.02 1.52
N GLY A 233 12.10 -10.96 0.71
CA GLY A 233 13.17 -10.42 -0.13
C GLY A 233 14.38 -9.90 0.65
N THR A 234 14.17 -9.36 1.87
CA THR A 234 15.27 -8.93 2.74
C THR A 234 15.89 -10.06 3.58
N HIS A 235 15.54 -11.33 3.31
CA HIS A 235 16.00 -12.51 4.04
C HIS A 235 15.69 -12.49 5.55
N ARG A 236 14.72 -11.69 5.99
CA ARG A 236 14.28 -11.57 7.40
C ARG A 236 13.28 -12.64 7.83
N SER A 237 12.76 -13.41 6.87
CA SER A 237 11.99 -14.62 7.10
C SER A 237 12.27 -15.62 5.99
N GLY A 238 12.29 -16.91 6.35
CA GLY A 238 12.28 -18.00 5.36
C GLY A 238 10.96 -18.09 4.59
N ASN A 239 10.92 -19.00 3.61
CA ASN A 239 9.86 -19.12 2.61
C ASN A 239 8.45 -19.31 3.17
N GLY A 240 8.28 -19.78 4.41
CA GLY A 240 6.97 -19.85 5.08
C GLY A 240 6.25 -18.50 5.29
N VAL A 241 6.85 -17.36 4.91
CA VAL A 241 6.13 -16.08 4.81
C VAL A 241 5.36 -15.91 3.49
N LEU A 242 5.66 -16.74 2.47
CA LEU A 242 4.95 -16.74 1.19
C LEU A 242 3.52 -17.29 1.30
N THR A 243 3.19 -18.05 2.36
CA THR A 243 1.80 -18.46 2.63
C THR A 243 0.90 -17.25 2.90
N ILE A 244 1.44 -16.16 3.46
CA ILE A 244 0.72 -14.89 3.66
C ILE A 244 0.48 -14.20 2.31
N VAL A 245 1.43 -14.30 1.37
CA VAL A 245 1.27 -13.79 0.00
C VAL A 245 0.22 -14.60 -0.76
N ALA A 246 0.25 -15.94 -0.66
CA ALA A 246 -0.76 -16.82 -1.25
C ALA A 246 -2.16 -16.60 -0.64
N ALA A 247 -2.25 -16.41 0.69
CA ALA A 247 -3.50 -16.07 1.36
C ALA A 247 -4.05 -14.71 0.90
N ALA A 248 -3.20 -13.68 0.76
CA ALA A 248 -3.63 -12.39 0.24
C ALA A 248 -4.08 -12.46 -1.24
N ILE A 249 -3.42 -13.29 -2.07
CA ILE A 249 -3.88 -13.55 -3.44
C ILE A 249 -5.25 -14.24 -3.43
N MET A 250 -5.43 -15.28 -2.61
CA MET A 250 -6.71 -15.99 -2.46
C MET A 250 -7.82 -15.05 -1.97
N THR A 251 -7.54 -14.19 -0.99
CA THR A 251 -8.47 -13.14 -0.54
C THR A 251 -8.92 -12.25 -1.68
N GLN A 252 -8.02 -11.79 -2.57
CA GLN A 252 -8.42 -11.00 -3.74
C GLN A 252 -9.34 -11.77 -4.70
N PHE A 253 -9.16 -13.09 -4.87
CA PHE A 253 -10.07 -13.92 -5.66
C PHE A 253 -11.41 -14.20 -4.98
N LEU A 254 -11.48 -14.15 -3.64
CA LEU A 254 -12.71 -14.40 -2.87
C LEU A 254 -13.56 -13.14 -2.66
N THR A 255 -12.96 -11.94 -2.67
CA THR A 255 -13.66 -10.68 -2.31
C THR A 255 -13.70 -9.64 -3.44
N SER A 256 -13.46 -10.03 -4.70
CA SER A 256 -13.44 -9.09 -5.83
C SER A 256 -14.27 -9.60 -6.99
N SER A 257 -15.04 -8.68 -7.59
CA SER A 257 -15.84 -8.93 -8.79
C SER A 257 -14.98 -9.22 -10.03
N ASP A 258 -13.86 -8.51 -10.18
CA ASP A 258 -12.94 -8.61 -11.31
C ASP A 258 -11.91 -9.76 -11.15
N VAL A 259 -12.30 -10.95 -11.63
CA VAL A 259 -11.42 -12.13 -11.70
C VAL A 259 -10.18 -11.89 -12.57
N ALA A 260 -10.30 -11.11 -13.66
CA ALA A 260 -9.15 -10.80 -14.52
C ALA A 260 -8.16 -9.89 -13.78
N GLY A 261 -8.67 -8.88 -13.06
CA GLY A 261 -7.90 -8.01 -12.18
C GLY A 261 -7.21 -8.78 -11.05
N ALA A 262 -7.87 -9.79 -10.47
CA ALA A 262 -7.27 -10.69 -9.49
C ALA A 262 -6.10 -11.51 -10.10
N VAL A 263 -6.26 -12.06 -11.32
CA VAL A 263 -5.18 -12.75 -12.06
C VAL A 263 -4.01 -11.79 -12.34
N ALA A 264 -4.28 -10.61 -12.87
CA ALA A 264 -3.24 -9.62 -13.19
C ALA A 264 -2.51 -9.12 -11.93
N MET A 265 -3.24 -8.92 -10.82
CA MET A 265 -2.65 -8.63 -9.52
C MET A 265 -1.78 -9.79 -9.01
N ALA A 266 -2.18 -11.05 -9.21
CA ALA A 266 -1.38 -12.21 -8.82
C ALA A 266 -0.06 -12.29 -9.64
N VAL A 267 -0.12 -12.12 -10.96
CA VAL A 267 1.06 -12.05 -11.84
C VAL A 267 1.98 -10.89 -11.43
N ALA A 268 1.43 -9.70 -11.17
CA ALA A 268 2.20 -8.56 -10.69
C ALA A 268 2.79 -8.79 -9.29
N THR A 269 2.13 -9.55 -8.42
CA THR A 269 2.65 -9.93 -7.09
C THR A 269 3.89 -10.84 -7.23
N VAL A 270 3.88 -11.78 -8.18
CA VAL A 270 5.06 -12.59 -8.54
C VAL A 270 6.17 -11.70 -9.10
N ALA A 271 5.85 -10.73 -9.98
CA ALA A 271 6.82 -9.79 -10.53
C ALA A 271 7.44 -8.85 -9.48
N ILE A 272 6.67 -8.43 -8.47
CA ILE A 272 7.17 -7.70 -7.28
C ILE A 272 8.11 -8.59 -6.47
N GLY A 273 7.79 -9.88 -6.29
CA GLY A 273 8.71 -10.85 -5.69
C GLY A 273 10.02 -10.98 -6.47
N ALA A 274 9.95 -11.05 -7.80
CA ALA A 274 11.12 -11.07 -8.68
C ALA A 274 11.96 -9.78 -8.55
N ALA A 275 11.35 -8.58 -8.51
CA ALA A 275 12.06 -7.31 -8.31
C ALA A 275 12.66 -7.15 -6.89
N ALA A 276 12.08 -7.82 -5.89
CA ALA A 276 12.57 -7.82 -4.51
C ALA A 276 13.84 -8.67 -4.31
N ARG A 277 13.96 -9.82 -5.01
CA ARG A 277 15.11 -10.73 -4.89
C ARG A 277 16.10 -10.70 -6.05
N GLY A 278 15.62 -10.47 -7.27
CA GLY A 278 16.38 -10.61 -8.50
C GLY A 278 17.35 -9.47 -8.79
N PRO A 279 18.04 -9.55 -9.94
CA PRO A 279 18.78 -8.41 -10.49
C PRO A 279 17.83 -7.26 -10.80
N ASP A 280 18.38 -6.05 -10.89
CA ASP A 280 17.59 -4.89 -11.29
C ASP A 280 17.37 -4.86 -12.81
N TRP A 281 16.27 -4.27 -13.25
CA TRP A 281 15.87 -4.23 -14.66
C TRP A 281 16.43 -2.97 -15.35
N ASP A 282 17.75 -2.79 -15.32
CA ASP A 282 18.39 -1.64 -15.95
C ASP A 282 18.58 -1.88 -17.45
N HIS A 283 17.82 -1.13 -18.26
CA HIS A 283 17.97 -1.12 -19.72
C HIS A 283 17.60 0.26 -20.29
N PRO A 284 18.37 0.84 -21.25
CA PRO A 284 18.11 2.20 -21.74
C PRO A 284 16.71 2.44 -22.33
N VAL A 285 16.08 1.42 -22.91
CA VAL A 285 14.71 1.48 -23.46
C VAL A 285 13.67 1.75 -22.36
N LEU A 286 13.95 1.40 -21.11
CA LEU A 286 13.04 1.62 -19.97
C LEU A 286 13.07 3.06 -19.43
N ARG A 287 13.93 3.95 -19.95
CA ARG A 287 14.03 5.35 -19.49
C ARG A 287 12.71 6.13 -19.51
N PRO A 288 11.84 6.05 -20.56
CA PRO A 288 10.53 6.71 -20.55
C PRO A 288 9.59 6.13 -19.47
N VAL A 289 9.67 4.82 -19.25
CA VAL A 289 8.89 4.09 -18.24
C VAL A 289 9.32 4.52 -16.82
N VAL A 290 10.63 4.62 -16.57
CA VAL A 290 11.22 5.10 -15.30
C VAL A 290 10.94 6.60 -15.04
N TRP A 291 10.76 7.39 -16.11
CA TRP A 291 10.28 8.78 -16.05
C TRP A 291 8.80 8.85 -15.68
N LEU A 292 7.93 8.07 -16.32
CA LEU A 292 6.50 7.98 -15.99
C LEU A 292 6.28 7.53 -14.54
N ALA A 293 7.09 6.58 -14.06
CA ALA A 293 7.13 6.17 -12.66
C ALA A 293 7.49 7.30 -11.67
N GLY A 294 8.22 8.31 -12.14
CA GLY A 294 8.57 9.50 -11.36
C GLY A 294 7.37 10.43 -11.12
N ILE A 295 6.52 10.61 -12.14
CA ILE A 295 5.31 11.44 -12.09
C ILE A 295 4.04 10.65 -11.75
N SER A 296 4.14 9.33 -11.50
CA SER A 296 2.98 8.42 -11.44
C SER A 296 1.92 8.81 -10.42
N TYR A 297 2.31 9.53 -9.36
CA TYR A 297 1.36 10.02 -8.35
C TYR A 297 0.61 11.28 -8.81
N GLY A 298 1.31 12.20 -9.49
CA GLY A 298 0.64 13.33 -10.14
C GLY A 298 -0.37 12.85 -11.18
N VAL A 299 0.02 11.90 -12.04
CA VAL A 299 -0.87 11.30 -13.05
C VAL A 299 -2.06 10.58 -12.39
N TYR A 300 -1.83 9.84 -11.29
CA TYR A 300 -2.90 9.17 -10.53
C TYR A 300 -3.99 10.13 -10.06
N LEU A 301 -3.62 11.35 -9.67
CA LEU A 301 -4.57 12.32 -9.09
C LEU A 301 -5.45 13.05 -10.12
N VAL A 302 -5.07 13.07 -11.41
CA VAL A 302 -5.71 13.96 -12.41
C VAL A 302 -6.37 13.23 -13.58
N ASN A 303 -6.37 11.89 -13.60
CA ASN A 303 -6.84 11.13 -14.76
C ASN A 303 -8.34 10.78 -14.72
N HIS A 304 -9.00 10.80 -13.56
CA HIS A 304 -10.38 10.34 -13.42
C HIS A 304 -11.37 11.48 -13.75
N ASN A 305 -11.88 12.26 -12.79
CA ASN A 305 -12.94 13.24 -13.09
C ASN A 305 -12.48 14.32 -14.09
N ILE A 306 -11.25 14.84 -13.98
CA ILE A 306 -10.68 15.80 -14.96
C ILE A 306 -10.55 15.16 -16.35
N GLY A 307 -10.10 13.89 -16.41
CA GLY A 307 -9.97 13.17 -17.67
C GLY A 307 -11.31 12.91 -18.35
N TYR A 308 -12.33 12.57 -17.56
CA TYR A 308 -13.69 12.38 -18.04
C TYR A 308 -14.34 13.70 -18.49
N SER A 309 -14.09 14.82 -17.80
CA SER A 309 -14.48 16.16 -18.28
C SER A 309 -13.87 16.47 -19.66
N VAL A 310 -12.60 16.10 -19.88
CA VAL A 310 -11.94 16.25 -21.20
C VAL A 310 -12.59 15.33 -22.24
N MET A 311 -12.89 14.07 -21.90
CA MET A 311 -13.59 13.16 -22.82
C MET A 311 -14.98 13.69 -23.18
N TYR A 312 -15.74 14.19 -22.19
CA TYR A 312 -17.09 14.74 -22.34
C TYR A 312 -17.13 15.94 -23.29
N ARG A 313 -16.29 16.96 -23.06
CA ARG A 313 -16.22 18.14 -23.95
C ARG A 313 -15.70 17.83 -25.35
N LEU A 314 -14.95 16.74 -25.52
CA LEU A 314 -14.59 16.22 -26.85
C LEU A 314 -15.73 15.42 -27.50
N SER A 315 -16.57 14.75 -26.72
CA SER A 315 -17.79 14.07 -27.17
C SER A 315 -18.84 15.07 -27.69
N GLU A 316 -19.11 16.15 -26.95
CA GLU A 316 -19.95 17.28 -27.41
C GLU A 316 -19.42 17.90 -28.72
N ALA A 317 -18.10 17.91 -28.91
CA ALA A 317 -17.46 18.41 -30.13
C ALA A 317 -17.41 17.39 -31.29
N GLY A 318 -18.06 16.22 -31.15
CA GLY A 318 -18.11 15.18 -32.18
C GLY A 318 -16.79 14.45 -32.43
N VAL A 319 -15.85 14.48 -31.49
CA VAL A 319 -14.53 13.84 -31.63
C VAL A 319 -14.67 12.33 -31.40
N PRO A 320 -14.12 11.45 -32.27
CA PRO A 320 -14.29 10.01 -32.16
C PRO A 320 -13.82 9.41 -30.81
N PRO A 321 -14.51 8.38 -30.27
CA PRO A 321 -14.29 7.85 -28.91
C PRO A 321 -12.83 7.56 -28.53
N MET A 322 -12.06 6.92 -29.43
CA MET A 322 -10.64 6.60 -29.17
C MET A 322 -9.74 7.84 -29.13
N ALA A 323 -10.10 8.92 -29.86
CA ALA A 323 -9.37 10.19 -29.82
C ALA A 323 -9.67 10.98 -28.54
N GLN A 324 -10.92 10.92 -28.03
CA GLN A 324 -11.26 11.44 -26.70
C GLN A 324 -10.41 10.78 -25.61
N SER A 325 -10.33 9.45 -25.63
CA SER A 325 -9.52 8.66 -24.68
C SER A 325 -8.03 8.96 -24.79
N ALA A 326 -7.48 9.09 -26.01
CA ALA A 326 -6.08 9.48 -26.22
C ALA A 326 -5.77 10.89 -25.68
N ALA A 327 -6.68 11.86 -25.91
CA ALA A 327 -6.53 13.23 -25.39
C ALA A 327 -6.57 13.27 -23.86
N MET A 328 -7.45 12.50 -23.22
CA MET A 328 -7.50 12.35 -21.76
C MET A 328 -6.22 11.73 -21.19
N ILE A 329 -5.65 10.71 -21.85
CA ILE A 329 -4.35 10.13 -21.44
C ILE A 329 -3.22 11.17 -21.52
N VAL A 330 -3.14 11.93 -22.62
CA VAL A 330 -2.13 12.98 -22.81
C VAL A 330 -2.30 14.11 -21.78
N CYS A 331 -3.52 14.59 -21.56
CA CYS A 331 -3.84 15.58 -20.54
C CYS A 331 -3.43 15.11 -19.14
N SER A 332 -3.75 13.84 -18.80
CA SER A 332 -3.38 13.22 -17.53
C SER A 332 -1.87 13.18 -17.28
N VAL A 333 -1.09 12.87 -18.32
CA VAL A 333 0.38 12.89 -18.26
C VAL A 333 0.92 14.31 -18.11
N MET A 334 0.35 15.29 -18.83
CA MET A 334 0.77 16.69 -18.77
C MET A 334 0.46 17.35 -17.42
N LEU A 335 -0.78 17.27 -16.94
CA LEU A 335 -1.18 17.78 -15.61
C LEU A 335 -0.46 17.02 -14.49
N GLY A 336 -0.28 15.71 -14.62
CA GLY A 336 0.45 14.92 -13.63
C GLY A 336 1.93 15.31 -13.51
N TRP A 337 2.60 15.54 -14.65
CA TRP A 337 3.95 16.10 -14.66
C TRP A 337 4.02 17.50 -14.06
N LEU A 338 3.07 18.38 -14.40
CA LEU A 338 2.99 19.75 -13.89
C LEU A 338 2.80 19.75 -12.36
N LEU A 339 1.88 18.93 -11.85
CA LEU A 339 1.59 18.77 -10.42
C LEU A 339 2.80 18.21 -9.66
N THR A 340 3.50 17.20 -10.21
CA THR A 340 4.75 16.70 -9.62
C THR A 340 5.84 17.79 -9.61
N ARG A 341 5.93 18.64 -10.65
CA ARG A 341 6.96 19.68 -10.74
C ARG A 341 6.71 20.94 -9.90
N LEU A 342 5.45 21.40 -9.83
CA LEU A 342 5.08 22.62 -9.12
C LEU A 342 4.73 22.37 -7.64
N VAL A 343 4.24 21.18 -7.28
CA VAL A 343 3.75 20.89 -5.92
C VAL A 343 4.54 19.78 -5.23
N GLU A 344 4.64 18.59 -5.83
CA GLU A 344 5.29 17.43 -5.18
C GLU A 344 6.79 17.67 -4.93
N GLU A 345 7.56 17.97 -5.97
CA GLU A 345 9.01 18.14 -5.85
C GLU A 345 9.42 19.32 -4.94
N PRO A 346 8.85 20.54 -5.03
CA PRO A 346 9.28 21.66 -4.19
C PRO A 346 8.98 21.43 -2.71
N ILE A 347 7.79 20.89 -2.40
CA ILE A 347 7.36 20.63 -1.02
C ILE A 347 8.14 19.44 -0.44
N ALA A 348 8.35 18.37 -1.23
CA ALA A 348 9.24 17.28 -0.85
C ALA A 348 10.68 17.75 -0.60
N ARG A 349 11.25 18.63 -1.45
CA ARG A 349 12.58 19.24 -1.24
C ARG A 349 12.63 20.06 0.06
N ARG A 350 11.59 20.85 0.36
CA ARG A 350 11.53 21.77 1.51
C ARG A 350 11.30 21.09 2.86
N PHE A 351 10.59 19.96 2.89
CA PHE A 351 10.15 19.28 4.12
C PHE A 351 10.64 17.83 4.26
N ARG A 352 11.54 17.33 3.39
CA ARG A 352 12.16 15.99 3.52
C ARG A 352 12.70 15.74 4.93
N TYR A 353 12.43 14.55 5.49
CA TYR A 353 13.03 14.16 6.77
C TYR A 353 14.56 14.07 6.64
N ARG A 354 15.27 15.01 7.29
CA ARG A 354 16.71 14.95 7.51
C ARG A 354 16.97 14.24 8.84
N ARG A 355 17.50 13.02 8.80
CA ARG A 355 18.00 12.34 10.01
C ARG A 355 19.12 13.20 10.59
N LYS A 356 18.96 13.75 11.79
CA LYS A 356 20.09 14.36 12.51
C LYS A 356 21.17 13.27 12.62
N LYS A 357 22.37 13.54 12.11
CA LYS A 357 23.54 12.72 12.42
C LYS A 357 23.68 12.76 13.95
N ALA A 358 23.85 11.60 14.60
CA ALA A 358 24.28 11.64 15.99
C ALA A 358 25.60 12.42 16.03
N ALA A 359 25.78 13.28 17.04
CA ALA A 359 27.12 13.74 17.36
C ALA A 359 27.99 12.50 17.57
N ALA A 360 29.22 12.50 17.06
CA ALA A 360 30.17 11.47 17.45
C ALA A 360 30.29 11.52 18.98
N PRO A 361 30.36 10.37 19.69
CA PRO A 361 30.76 10.39 21.08
C PRO A 361 32.11 11.11 21.14
N ALA A 362 32.23 12.10 22.02
CA ALA A 362 33.50 12.80 22.19
C ALA A 362 34.56 11.75 22.53
N THR A 363 35.67 11.73 21.79
CA THR A 363 36.83 10.94 22.15
C THR A 363 37.31 11.42 23.50
N ILE A 364 37.07 10.61 24.54
CA ILE A 364 37.71 10.79 25.83
C ILE A 364 39.19 10.51 25.57
N GLU A 365 39.99 11.57 25.51
CA GLU A 365 41.44 11.46 25.49
C GLU A 365 41.87 10.90 26.85
N THR A 366 42.07 9.58 26.89
CA THR A 366 42.69 8.92 28.03
C THR A 366 44.17 9.30 28.05
N ASN A 367 44.47 10.38 28.77
CA ASN A 367 45.82 10.88 29.07
C ASN A 367 46.67 9.74 29.65
N SER A 368 47.37 9.05 28.75
CA SER A 368 48.18 7.87 29.03
C SER A 368 49.63 8.30 29.27
N SER A 369 49.79 9.26 30.17
CA SER A 369 51.05 9.96 30.44
C SER A 369 51.38 10.08 31.93
N GLU A 370 50.97 9.10 32.73
CA GLU A 370 51.51 8.89 34.09
C GLU A 370 52.18 7.51 34.15
N ALA A 371 53.22 7.37 33.33
CA ALA A 371 54.07 6.18 33.31
C ALA A 371 54.85 6.11 34.63
N HIS A 372 54.55 5.06 35.40
CA HIS A 372 55.16 4.69 36.68
C HIS A 372 56.69 4.89 36.70
N ARG A 373 57.15 5.99 37.30
CA ARG A 373 58.56 6.15 37.68
C ARG A 373 58.84 5.29 38.90
N ILE A 374 59.70 4.30 38.72
CA ILE A 374 60.34 3.57 39.82
C ILE A 374 61.66 4.31 40.10
N ASP A 375 61.70 5.08 41.18
CA ASP A 375 62.94 5.73 41.63
C ASP A 375 63.81 4.72 42.41
N PRO A 376 65.06 4.47 42.00
CA PRO A 376 65.88 3.37 42.53
C PRO A 376 66.69 3.73 43.79
N HIS A 377 66.15 4.56 44.69
CA HIS A 377 66.74 4.85 46.00
C HIS A 377 65.68 4.82 47.10
N GLY A 378 65.81 3.88 48.04
CA GLY A 378 64.79 3.62 49.06
C GLY A 378 65.03 4.34 50.38
N THR A 379 63.96 4.44 51.18
CA THR A 379 64.00 4.43 52.65
C THR A 379 62.69 3.82 53.14
N SER A 380 62.77 2.98 54.18
CA SER A 380 61.61 2.29 54.76
C SER A 380 60.92 3.14 55.82
N ILE A 381 59.61 3.33 55.70
CA ILE A 381 58.70 3.55 56.85
C ILE A 381 57.50 2.63 56.66
N ALA A 382 57.16 1.87 57.71
CA ALA A 382 55.99 1.01 57.77
C ALA A 382 54.82 1.72 58.48
N HIS A 383 53.59 1.26 58.24
CA HIS A 383 52.47 1.51 59.14
C HIS A 383 51.45 0.37 59.07
N ASP A 384 51.22 -0.28 60.20
CA ASP A 384 50.18 -1.32 60.37
C ASP A 384 48.80 -0.70 60.62
N THR A 385 47.75 -1.38 60.14
CA THR A 385 46.41 -1.61 60.74
C THR A 385 45.56 -2.40 59.71
N VAL A 386 44.91 -3.54 59.97
CA VAL A 386 43.90 -3.89 61.01
C VAL A 386 42.60 -3.10 60.74
N GLU A 387 41.41 -3.68 60.46
CA GLU A 387 40.92 -5.06 60.71
C GLU A 387 39.82 -5.55 59.73
N SER A 388 39.56 -6.87 59.80
CA SER A 388 38.34 -7.69 59.57
C SER A 388 36.98 -7.06 59.15
N GLY A 389 36.16 -7.84 58.43
CA GLY A 389 34.77 -7.47 58.10
C GLY A 389 33.92 -8.48 57.31
N ALA A 390 34.01 -9.79 57.56
CA ALA A 390 33.28 -10.81 56.78
C ALA A 390 31.80 -10.99 57.20
N ARG A 391 30.92 -11.31 56.24
CA ARG A 391 29.61 -11.96 56.51
C ARG A 391 29.07 -12.74 55.30
N SER A 392 28.17 -13.68 55.57
CA SER A 392 27.79 -14.80 54.68
C SER A 392 26.30 -14.84 54.30
N ASP A 393 26.02 -15.65 53.28
CA ASP A 393 24.74 -16.31 52.96
C ASP A 393 24.06 -16.97 54.20
N PRO A 394 22.73 -17.22 54.22
CA PRO A 394 22.15 -18.37 53.48
C PRO A 394 20.68 -18.22 52.97
N ALA A 395 20.13 -19.30 52.39
CA ALA A 395 18.82 -19.36 51.72
C ALA A 395 17.83 -20.44 52.24
N THR A 396 16.52 -20.22 52.00
CA THR A 396 15.38 -21.19 52.10
C THR A 396 14.23 -20.67 51.20
N ARG A 397 13.58 -21.40 50.27
CA ARG A 397 12.79 -22.68 50.26
C ARG A 397 11.27 -22.50 50.47
N LEU A 398 10.47 -22.91 49.46
CA LEU A 398 9.12 -23.56 49.44
C LEU A 398 8.80 -23.87 47.94
N VAL A 399 8.21 -24.95 47.41
CA VAL A 399 7.49 -26.17 47.90
C VAL A 399 6.02 -25.88 48.28
N GLU A 400 4.95 -26.47 47.70
CA GLU A 400 4.80 -27.37 46.52
C GLU A 400 3.31 -27.47 46.04
N SER A 401 2.99 -28.46 45.17
CA SER A 401 1.65 -28.96 44.72
C SER A 401 0.88 -28.17 43.63
N GLY A 402 0.07 -28.81 42.77
CA GLY A 402 0.00 -30.25 42.42
C GLY A 402 -1.35 -30.76 41.86
N THR A 403 -1.33 -31.48 40.71
CA THR A 403 -2.44 -32.32 40.15
C THR A 403 -3.68 -31.52 39.67
N THR A 404 -4.30 -31.72 38.48
CA THR A 404 -4.84 -32.95 37.85
C THR A 404 -5.06 -32.81 36.32
N ALA A 405 -5.36 -33.94 35.67
CA ALA A 405 -5.99 -34.11 34.34
C ALA A 405 -7.09 -35.22 34.48
N PRO A 406 -7.97 -35.57 33.51
CA PRO A 406 -7.72 -35.70 32.06
C PRO A 406 -8.90 -35.25 31.14
N ALA A 407 -8.95 -35.81 29.92
CA ALA A 407 -9.78 -35.41 28.77
C ALA A 407 -11.21 -36.04 28.70
N HIS A 408 -12.01 -35.58 27.73
CA HIS A 408 -13.20 -36.26 27.20
C HIS A 408 -13.29 -36.13 25.67
N THR A 409 -14.06 -37.02 25.02
CA THR A 409 -13.92 -37.35 23.59
C THR A 409 -15.27 -37.77 22.96
N VAL A 410 -15.61 -37.22 21.77
CA VAL A 410 -16.50 -37.72 20.68
C VAL A 410 -17.98 -38.11 20.93
N SER A 411 -18.88 -37.52 20.12
CA SER A 411 -20.05 -38.16 19.45
C SER A 411 -20.62 -37.18 18.36
N THR A 412 -21.16 -37.49 17.16
CA THR A 412 -21.41 -38.68 16.29
C THR A 412 -22.84 -39.18 15.98
N THR A 413 -23.75 -38.28 15.58
CA THR A 413 -24.90 -38.55 14.65
C THR A 413 -25.06 -37.35 13.71
N ARG A 414 -25.41 -37.40 12.41
CA ARG A 414 -25.92 -38.40 11.44
C ARG A 414 -27.41 -38.78 11.52
N ASP A 415 -28.15 -38.30 10.52
CA ASP A 415 -29.20 -38.93 9.68
C ASP A 415 -29.34 -38.00 8.43
N GLU A 416 -29.32 -38.42 7.15
CA GLU A 416 -30.31 -39.16 6.31
C GLU A 416 -31.53 -38.32 5.85
N ALA A 417 -32.08 -38.42 4.62
CA ALA A 417 -31.62 -38.91 3.29
C ALA A 417 -32.69 -38.58 2.19
N VAL A 418 -32.37 -38.76 0.87
CA VAL A 418 -33.34 -39.06 -0.25
C VAL A 418 -34.34 -37.93 -0.66
N ASP A 419 -34.85 -37.71 -1.88
CA ASP A 419 -34.76 -38.27 -3.27
C ASP A 419 -34.90 -37.06 -4.29
N ALA A 420 -34.27 -36.95 -5.47
CA ALA A 420 -34.44 -37.60 -6.80
C ALA A 420 -35.43 -36.92 -7.81
N GLY A 421 -35.16 -37.11 -9.13
CA GLY A 421 -36.03 -36.72 -10.27
C GLY A 421 -35.67 -35.39 -10.99
N SER A 422 -34.74 -35.28 -11.96
CA SER A 422 -34.63 -35.89 -13.31
C SER A 422 -35.41 -35.19 -14.45
N ARG A 423 -34.73 -34.55 -15.41
CA ARG A 423 -34.65 -34.93 -16.86
C ARG A 423 -34.07 -33.85 -17.81
N GLN A 424 -33.16 -34.31 -18.68
CA GLN A 424 -32.90 -33.94 -20.09
C GLN A 424 -32.75 -32.48 -20.55
N ALA A 425 -31.64 -32.20 -21.25
CA ALA A 425 -31.44 -31.05 -22.13
C ALA A 425 -31.97 -31.33 -23.56
N PRO A 426 -31.86 -30.35 -24.49
CA PRO A 426 -30.72 -30.43 -25.43
C PRO A 426 -29.95 -29.11 -25.60
N GLU A 427 -28.80 -29.19 -26.27
CA GLU A 427 -27.86 -28.09 -26.48
C GLU A 427 -28.34 -27.08 -27.54
N THR A 428 -28.33 -25.78 -27.23
CA THR A 428 -28.17 -24.71 -28.25
C THR A 428 -27.69 -23.35 -27.69
N GLU A 429 -27.52 -23.21 -26.37
CA GLU A 429 -27.33 -21.90 -25.71
C GLU A 429 -25.91 -21.66 -25.14
N ALA A 430 -25.01 -22.63 -25.30
CA ALA A 430 -23.68 -22.70 -24.68
C ALA A 430 -22.65 -21.63 -25.12
N LEU A 431 -23.07 -20.58 -25.83
CA LEU A 431 -22.23 -19.45 -26.25
C LEU A 431 -22.83 -18.06 -25.89
N ARG A 432 -23.93 -17.98 -25.13
CA ARG A 432 -24.51 -16.69 -24.70
C ARG A 432 -24.43 -16.39 -23.19
N GLN A 433 -24.18 -17.38 -22.33
CA GLN A 433 -24.11 -17.19 -20.87
C GLN A 433 -22.67 -17.18 -20.31
N ALA A 434 -21.73 -16.58 -21.04
CA ALA A 434 -20.31 -16.52 -20.68
C ALA A 434 -19.74 -15.09 -20.71
N GLY A 435 -20.52 -14.09 -20.29
CA GLY A 435 -20.14 -12.69 -20.38
C GLY A 435 -21.14 -11.70 -19.79
N GLY A 436 -21.83 -12.07 -18.71
CA GLY A 436 -22.82 -11.20 -18.05
C GLY A 436 -23.39 -11.87 -16.82
N ARG A 437 -23.09 -11.31 -15.65
CA ARG A 437 -24.05 -11.31 -14.54
C ARG A 437 -24.72 -9.95 -14.62
N ASP A 438 -26.05 -9.95 -14.68
CA ASP A 438 -26.81 -8.72 -14.62
C ASP A 438 -26.55 -8.04 -13.28
N TYR A 439 -25.77 -6.95 -13.30
CA TYR A 439 -26.04 -5.87 -12.36
C TYR A 439 -27.37 -5.30 -12.81
N ALA A 440 -28.42 -5.74 -12.13
CA ALA A 440 -29.80 -5.40 -12.47
C ALA A 440 -29.93 -3.89 -12.68
N ALA A 441 -30.69 -3.51 -13.70
CA ALA A 441 -31.20 -2.15 -13.79
C ALA A 441 -31.85 -1.76 -12.45
N GLY A 442 -31.75 -0.48 -12.09
CA GLY A 442 -32.52 0.04 -10.97
C GLY A 442 -34.02 -0.24 -11.17
N PRO A 443 -34.84 -0.23 -10.11
CA PRO A 443 -36.28 -0.43 -10.25
C PRO A 443 -36.86 0.50 -11.32
N GLU A 444 -37.78 0.00 -12.14
CA GLU A 444 -38.43 0.73 -13.24
C GLU A 444 -39.45 1.77 -12.72
N ASP A 445 -39.08 2.52 -11.69
CA ASP A 445 -39.74 3.75 -11.28
C ASP A 445 -39.47 4.80 -12.37
N GLY A 446 -40.45 5.04 -13.25
CA GLY A 446 -40.35 5.87 -14.45
C GLY A 446 -40.15 7.38 -14.24
N CYS A 447 -39.58 7.81 -13.10
CA CYS A 447 -39.06 9.15 -12.90
C CYS A 447 -37.72 9.29 -13.61
N SER A 448 -37.51 10.42 -14.28
CA SER A 448 -36.17 10.82 -14.75
C SER A 448 -35.24 11.06 -13.55
N GLU A 449 -33.92 10.87 -13.72
CA GLU A 449 -32.96 11.18 -12.63
C GLU A 449 -33.07 12.65 -12.18
N ASP A 450 -33.54 13.54 -13.05
CA ASP A 450 -33.75 14.96 -12.78
C ASP A 450 -34.89 15.29 -11.82
N GLU A 451 -35.82 14.36 -11.63
CA GLU A 451 -36.93 14.50 -10.68
C GLU A 451 -36.55 14.02 -9.26
N LEU A 452 -35.46 13.27 -9.11
CA LEU A 452 -35.02 12.76 -7.81
C LEU A 452 -34.42 13.87 -6.92
N PRO A 453 -34.62 13.84 -5.59
CA PRO A 453 -33.96 14.74 -4.65
C PRO A 453 -32.43 14.72 -4.81
N SER A 454 -31.79 15.88 -4.61
CA SER A 454 -30.34 16.01 -4.80
C SER A 454 -29.50 15.10 -3.88
N SER A 455 -30.03 14.76 -2.70
CA SER A 455 -29.46 13.75 -1.80
C SER A 455 -29.52 12.33 -2.35
N GLU A 456 -30.59 11.99 -3.08
CA GLU A 456 -30.77 10.64 -3.66
C GLU A 456 -29.94 10.46 -4.94
N ARG A 457 -29.89 11.49 -5.81
CA ARG A 457 -28.91 11.54 -6.92
C ARG A 457 -27.48 11.38 -6.41
N ALA A 458 -27.12 12.07 -5.32
CA ALA A 458 -25.80 11.95 -4.71
C ALA A 458 -25.51 10.54 -4.17
N ALA A 459 -26.52 9.82 -3.68
CA ALA A 459 -26.39 8.42 -3.26
C ALA A 459 -26.18 7.47 -4.45
N ARG A 460 -27.05 7.50 -5.47
CA ARG A 460 -26.93 6.63 -6.67
C ARG A 460 -25.58 6.82 -7.39
N ARG A 461 -25.09 8.06 -7.49
CA ARG A 461 -23.75 8.40 -8.02
C ARG A 461 -22.61 7.83 -7.16
N ALA A 462 -22.76 7.81 -5.83
CA ALA A 462 -21.77 7.22 -4.92
C ALA A 462 -21.76 5.69 -4.97
N ASP A 463 -22.92 5.04 -5.16
CA ASP A 463 -23.01 3.58 -5.33
C ASP A 463 -22.39 3.08 -6.63
N SER A 464 -22.58 3.83 -7.72
CA SER A 464 -21.95 3.56 -9.02
C SER A 464 -20.42 3.72 -8.97
N GLU A 465 -19.93 4.79 -8.34
CA GLU A 465 -18.50 4.96 -8.01
C GLU A 465 -17.99 3.80 -7.14
N ALA A 466 -18.76 3.36 -6.14
CA ALA A 466 -18.40 2.24 -5.29
C ALA A 466 -18.47 0.89 -6.00
N ALA A 467 -19.23 0.74 -7.10
CA ALA A 467 -19.20 -0.44 -7.95
C ALA A 467 -17.93 -0.51 -8.81
N LEU A 468 -17.46 0.64 -9.34
CA LEU A 468 -16.19 0.74 -10.07
C LEU A 468 -14.96 0.35 -9.21
N TYR A 469 -15.09 0.32 -7.88
CA TYR A 469 -14.01 0.07 -6.93
C TYR A 469 -14.33 -1.03 -5.89
N ARG A 470 -15.14 -2.04 -6.25
CA ARG A 470 -15.44 -3.27 -5.47
C ARG A 470 -14.71 -4.52 -6.03
#